data_AF-Q8DSL4-F1
#
_entry.id   AF-Q8DSL4-F1
#
_cell.length_a   1.000
_cell.length_b   1.000
_cell.length_c   1.000
_cell.angle_alpha   90.00
_cell.angle_beta   90.00
_cell.angle_gamma   90.00
#
_symmetry.space_group_name_H-M   'P 1'
#
loop_
_entity.id
_entity.type
_entity.pdbx_description
1 polymer ?
#
loop_
_entity_poly.entity_id
_entity_poly.type
_entity_poly.pdbx_seq_one_letter_code
_entity_poly.pdbx_strand_id
1 'polypeptide(L)' 'MKMPDFEGAVVAAVALSNDINIVVTRNVTDFQDSELIIYLPEEFLERLKR' A
#
# COMPACT_ATOMS: atom_id res chain seq x y z
N MET A 1 14.65 -6.61 -15.67
CA MET A 1 14.37 -5.23 -15.22
C MET A 1 13.45 -5.33 -14.02
N LYS A 2 13.90 -4.89 -12.84
CA LYS A 2 12.97 -4.56 -11.75
C LYS A 2 12.43 -3.18 -12.12
N MET A 3 11.12 -3.02 -12.27
CA MET A 3 10.48 -1.71 -12.39
C MET A 3 10.13 -1.30 -10.96
N PRO A 4 11.04 -0.64 -10.22
CA PRO A 4 10.82 -0.35 -8.80
C PRO A 4 9.53 0.44 -8.56
N ASP A 5 9.11 1.25 -9.52
CA ASP A 5 8.04 2.24 -9.28
C ASP A 5 6.74 1.98 -10.06
N PHE A 6 6.72 1.06 -11.03
CA PHE A 6 5.51 0.85 -11.85
C PHE A 6 4.42 0.06 -11.11
N GLU A 7 4.79 -1.05 -10.47
CA GLU A 7 3.84 -1.88 -9.74
C GLU A 7 3.18 -1.07 -8.61
N GLY A 8 3.99 -0.37 -7.80
CA GLY A 8 3.52 0.52 -6.74
C GLY A 8 2.61 1.64 -7.27
N ALA A 9 3.00 2.31 -8.36
CA ALA A 9 2.17 3.37 -8.96
C ALA A 9 0.83 2.87 -9.49
N VAL A 10 0.80 1.69 -10.13
CA VAL A 10 -0.45 1.08 -10.62
C VAL A 10 -1.35 0.70 -9.45
N VAL A 11 -0.81 0.06 -8.42
CA VAL A 11 -1.57 -0.29 -7.21
C VAL A 11 -2.12 0.97 -6.54
N ALA A 12 -1.31 2.02 -6.41
CA ALA A 12 -1.72 3.26 -5.79
C ALA A 12 -2.85 3.95 -6.57
N ALA A 13 -2.71 4.05 -7.90
CA ALA A 13 -3.74 4.64 -8.76
C ALA A 13 -5.06 3.86 -8.69
N VAL A 14 -4.99 2.52 -8.68
CA VAL A 14 -6.19 1.67 -8.55
C VAL A 14 -6.83 1.83 -7.18
N ALA A 15 -6.05 1.86 -6.10
CA ALA A 15 -6.59 2.07 -4.76
C ALA A 15 -7.31 3.43 -4.64
N LEU A 16 -6.65 4.52 -5.06
CA LEU A 16 -7.22 5.87 -5.02
C LEU A 16 -8.48 6.01 -5.88
N SER A 17 -8.52 5.39 -7.06
CA SER A 17 -9.71 5.43 -7.94
C SER A 17 -10.90 4.61 -7.43
N ASN A 18 -10.70 3.77 -6.41
CA ASN A 18 -11.75 2.99 -5.76
C ASN A 18 -12.03 3.45 -4.32
N ASP A 19 -11.58 4.66 -3.94
CA ASP A 19 -11.71 5.20 -2.58
C ASP A 19 -11.13 4.25 -1.50
N ILE A 20 -10.07 3.51 -1.83
CA ILE A 20 -9.35 2.65 -0.91
C ILE A 20 -8.15 3.42 -0.36
N ASN A 21 -8.18 3.71 0.94
CA ASN A 21 -7.15 4.51 1.61
C ASN A 21 -6.04 3.65 2.23
N ILE A 22 -6.19 2.32 2.29
CA ILE A 22 -5.27 1.42 2.99
C ILE A 22 -4.70 0.38 2.02
N VAL A 23 -3.39 0.24 2.00
CA VAL A 23 -2.68 -0.86 1.34
C VAL A 23 -1.91 -1.66 2.38
N VAL A 24 -2.11 -2.97 2.38
CA VAL A 24 -1.38 -3.90 3.24
C VAL A 24 -0.30 -4.58 2.40
N THR A 25 0.97 -4.34 2.70
CA THR A 25 2.10 -4.84 1.91
C THR A 25 3.35 -5.00 2.76
N ARG A 26 4.31 -5.81 2.30
CA ARG A 26 5.66 -5.87 2.86
C ARG A 26 6.64 -4.91 2.16
N ASN A 27 6.27 -4.40 0.99
CA ASN A 27 7.11 -3.52 0.17
C ASN A 27 6.74 -2.05 0.41
N VAL A 28 6.96 -1.57 1.64
CA VAL A 28 6.56 -0.21 2.05
C VAL A 28 7.26 0.87 1.22
N THR A 29 8.48 0.58 0.73
CA THR A 29 9.27 1.48 -0.11
C THR A 29 8.58 1.88 -1.40
N ASP A 30 7.72 1.02 -1.93
CA ASP A 30 7.08 1.22 -3.23
C ASP A 30 5.94 2.27 -3.16
N PHE A 31 5.63 2.75 -1.95
CA PHE A 31 4.49 3.63 -1.65
C PHE A 31 4.86 4.89 -0.85
N GLN A 32 6.16 5.20 -0.71
CA GLN A 32 6.64 6.32 0.13
C GLN A 32 6.06 7.69 -0.26
N ASP A 33 5.78 7.90 -1.54
CA ASP A 33 5.23 9.15 -2.08
C ASP A 33 3.71 9.07 -2.35
N SER A 34 3.02 8.02 -1.88
CA SER A 34 1.58 7.87 -2.06
C SER A 34 0.79 8.50 -0.90
N GLU A 35 -0.43 8.97 -1.18
CA GLU A 35 -1.37 9.43 -0.14
C GLU A 35 -2.04 8.27 0.64
N LEU A 36 -1.58 7.04 0.43
CA LEU A 36 -2.17 5.83 0.99
C LEU A 36 -1.59 5.52 2.37
N ILE A 37 -2.44 5.01 3.26
CA ILE A 37 -2.04 4.45 4.54
C ILE A 37 -1.46 3.07 4.27
N ILE A 38 -0.19 2.89 4.58
CA ILE A 38 0.48 1.60 4.41
C ILE A 38 0.58 0.89 5.74
N TYR A 39 0.19 -0.38 5.77
CA TYR A 39 0.44 -1.27 6.90
C TYR A 39 1.25 -2.47 6.46
N LEU A 40 2.17 -2.90 7.33
CA LEU A 40 2.67 -4.26 7.29
C LEU A 40 1.52 -5.23 7.65
N PRO A 41 1.57 -6.49 7.17
CA PRO A 41 0.55 -7.48 7.50
C PRO A 41 0.33 -7.63 9.00
N GLU A 42 1.38 -7.68 9.79
CA GLU A 42 1.34 -7.77 11.25
C GLU A 42 0.68 -6.55 11.90
N GLU A 43 0.97 -5.33 11.42
CA GLU A 43 0.37 -4.09 11.92
C GLU A 43 -1.13 -4.05 11.63
N PHE A 44 -1.54 -4.54 10.46
CA PHE A 44 -2.94 -4.63 10.09
C PHE A 44 -3.67 -5.68 10.94
N LEU A 45 -3.06 -6.84 11.17
CA LEU A 45 -3.64 -7.90 12.01
C LEU A 45 -3.84 -7.43 13.46
N GLU A 46 -2.90 -6.67 14.03
CA GLU A 46 -3.06 -6.10 15.38
C GLU A 46 -4.21 -5.09 15.48
N ARG A 47 -4.57 -4.43 14.37
CA ARG A 47 -5.73 -3.52 14.31
C ARG A 47 -7.06 -4.26 14.22
N LEU A 48 -7.10 -5.43 13.57
CA LEU A 48 -8.31 -6.26 13.46
C LEU A 48 -8.68 -6.97 14.77
N LYS A 49 -7.75 -7.11 15.70
CA LYS A 49 -8.00 -7.73 17.02
C LYS A 49 -8.65 -6.79 18.03
N ARG A 50 -8.94 -5.54 17.65
CA ARG A 50 -9.58 -4.52 18.50
C ARG A 50 -11.07 -4.45 18.19
#